data_AF-A0A5J4NKB1-F1
#
_entry.id   AF-A0A5J4NKB1-F1
#
_cell.length_a   1.000
_cell.length_b   1.000
_cell.length_c   1.000
_cell.angle_alpha   90.00
_cell.angle_beta   90.00
_cell.angle_gamma   90.00
#
_symmetry.space_group_name_H-M   'P 1'
#
loop_
_entity.id
_entity.type
_entity.pdbx_description
1 polymer ?
#
loop_
_entity_poly.entity_id
_entity_poly.type
_entity_poly.pdbx_seq_one_letter_code
_entity_poly.pdbx_strand_id
1 'polypeptide(L)'
;MHIHFDQLGYKLFQNLKRSTCQCIVLIYYNLDQVSFGKFRNNFIAHSPVMRAYGNGEFVGMAKDICCVEGVFPKNQNVGLLTFDHPDEATKCIESKPELREPHHYGGKDLFIIPLCSPAQSWPGYRFIQLDIYEPKNSTVFTKYMNILVPIVTRHGGHVIAGTTQSGHFMGARRPSFFFLVQWRIRDAFFVCNAEVTPLQRESGASCTSRILFELDTQHFAWC
;
A
#
# COMPACT_ATOMS: atom_id res chain seq x y z
N MET A 1 -23.33 -0.18 6.10
CA MET A 1 -22.19 0.03 7.03
C MET A 1 -21.50 1.28 6.51
N HIS A 2 -21.69 2.45 7.15
CA HIS A 2 -21.07 3.68 6.67
C HIS A 2 -19.58 3.65 7.01
N ILE A 3 -18.72 3.76 6.00
CA ILE A 3 -17.28 3.93 6.21
C ILE A 3 -17.06 5.35 6.71
N HIS A 4 -16.63 5.46 7.96
CA HIS A 4 -15.97 6.67 8.41
C HIS A 4 -14.56 6.65 7.85
N PHE A 5 -14.23 7.62 7.00
CA PHE A 5 -12.84 8.09 7.00
C PHE A 5 -12.61 8.60 8.42
N ASP A 6 -11.88 7.85 9.23
CA ASP A 6 -11.56 8.25 10.59
C ASP A 6 -10.83 9.60 10.53
N GLN A 7 -11.57 10.69 10.73
CA GLN A 7 -11.04 11.90 11.33
C GLN A 7 -10.85 11.58 12.81
N LEU A 8 -9.86 10.74 13.12
CA LEU A 8 -9.43 10.51 14.50
C LEU A 8 -8.98 11.88 15.04
N GLY A 9 -9.81 12.40 15.94
CA GLY A 9 -9.61 13.67 16.61
C GLY A 9 -8.21 13.74 17.24
N TYR A 10 -7.57 14.89 17.05
CA TYR A 10 -6.35 15.34 17.72
C TYR A 10 -5.08 14.50 17.49
N LYS A 11 -4.62 14.49 16.22
CA LYS A 11 -3.20 14.62 15.86
C LYS A 11 -3.13 15.09 14.40
N LEU A 12 -2.86 16.39 14.19
CA LEU A 12 -2.61 16.93 12.84
C LEU A 12 -1.28 16.36 12.30
N PHE A 13 -1.34 15.18 11.71
CA PHE A 13 -0.31 14.73 10.77
C PHE A 13 -0.65 15.36 9.42
N GLN A 14 0.32 16.02 8.80
CA GLN A 14 0.13 16.54 7.45
C GLN A 14 0.28 15.39 6.45
N ASN A 15 -0.80 15.05 5.76
CA ASN A 15 -0.73 14.22 4.57
C ASN A 15 0.11 14.92 3.51
N LEU A 16 0.84 14.15 2.72
CA LEU A 16 1.53 14.69 1.55
C LEU A 16 0.52 15.30 0.59
N LYS A 17 0.86 16.46 0.02
CA LYS A 17 -0.01 17.18 -0.90
C LYS A 17 -0.34 16.30 -2.10
N ARG A 18 -1.64 16.17 -2.41
CA ARG A 18 -2.13 15.32 -3.48
C ARG A 18 -2.15 16.05 -4.81
N SER A 19 -1.70 15.37 -5.86
CA SER A 19 -1.84 15.77 -7.26
C SER A 19 -2.72 14.81 -8.07
N THR A 20 -3.39 13.85 -7.39
CA THR A 20 -4.23 12.82 -8.02
C THR A 20 -5.39 12.42 -7.11
N CYS A 21 -6.47 11.98 -7.73
CA CYS A 21 -7.59 11.33 -7.06
C CYS A 21 -7.38 9.82 -6.87
N GLN A 22 -6.43 9.22 -7.60
CA GLN A 22 -6.18 7.78 -7.62
C GLN A 22 -5.97 7.21 -6.21
N CYS A 23 -6.35 5.95 -6.02
CA CYS A 23 -6.04 5.18 -4.83
C CYS A 23 -5.47 3.80 -5.18
N ILE A 24 -4.76 3.23 -4.21
CA ILE A 24 -4.37 1.81 -4.21
C ILE A 24 -5.20 1.08 -3.17
N VAL A 25 -5.63 -0.14 -3.50
CA VAL A 25 -6.16 -1.09 -2.53
C VAL A 25 -5.08 -2.12 -2.21
N LEU A 26 -4.67 -2.18 -0.93
CA LEU A 26 -3.83 -3.24 -0.39
C LEU A 26 -4.72 -4.36 0.14
N ILE A 27 -4.47 -5.59 -0.30
CA ILE A 27 -5.18 -6.78 0.18
C ILE A 27 -4.16 -7.72 0.81
N TYR A 28 -4.15 -7.80 2.13
CA TYR A 28 -3.39 -8.85 2.81
C TYR A 28 -4.18 -10.15 2.73
N TYR A 29 -3.51 -11.27 2.47
CA TYR A 29 -4.15 -12.59 2.45
C TYR A 29 -3.24 -13.67 3.04
N ASN A 30 -3.84 -14.78 3.48
CA ASN A 30 -3.13 -15.92 4.04
C ASN A 30 -2.84 -16.99 2.99
N LEU A 31 -1.56 -17.31 2.77
CA LEU A 31 -1.10 -18.33 1.84
C LEU A 31 -1.52 -19.75 2.24
N ASP A 32 -1.73 -20.00 3.53
CA ASP A 32 -2.21 -21.30 4.03
C ASP A 32 -3.67 -21.58 3.64
N GLN A 33 -4.42 -20.54 3.28
CA GLN A 33 -5.85 -20.63 2.94
C GLN A 33 -6.14 -20.34 1.47
N VAL A 34 -5.40 -19.41 0.88
CA VAL A 34 -5.54 -19.02 -0.53
C VAL A 34 -4.17 -19.07 -1.19
N SER A 35 -3.99 -20.02 -2.09
CA SER A 35 -2.76 -20.13 -2.88
C SER A 35 -2.59 -18.92 -3.80
N PHE A 36 -1.33 -18.61 -4.12
CA PHE A 36 -0.94 -17.54 -5.02
C PHE A 36 -1.74 -17.55 -6.34
N GLY A 37 -1.79 -18.70 -7.02
CA GLY A 37 -2.53 -18.86 -8.27
C GLY A 37 -4.05 -18.68 -8.13
N LYS A 38 -4.64 -19.18 -7.03
CA LYS A 38 -6.09 -19.04 -6.78
C LYS A 38 -6.48 -17.58 -6.57
N PHE A 39 -5.71 -16.85 -5.77
CA PHE A 39 -5.92 -15.41 -5.56
C PHE A 39 -5.83 -14.67 -6.89
N ARG A 40 -4.74 -14.88 -7.65
CA ARG A 40 -4.52 -14.23 -8.94
C ARG A 40 -5.68 -14.46 -9.91
N ASN A 41 -6.09 -15.72 -10.09
CA ASN A 41 -7.12 -16.09 -11.06
C ASN A 41 -8.48 -15.48 -10.69
N ASN A 42 -8.80 -15.38 -9.41
CA ASN A 42 -10.02 -14.72 -8.96
C ASN A 42 -10.04 -13.24 -9.40
N PHE A 43 -8.97 -12.47 -9.14
CA PHE A 43 -8.95 -11.05 -9.52
C PHE A 43 -8.89 -10.82 -11.03
N ILE A 44 -8.23 -11.70 -11.78
CA ILE A 44 -8.24 -11.65 -13.25
C ILE A 44 -9.66 -11.87 -13.80
N ALA A 45 -10.36 -12.91 -13.35
CA ALA A 45 -11.73 -13.20 -13.78
C ALA A 45 -12.68 -12.02 -13.50
N HIS A 46 -12.39 -11.26 -12.45
CA HIS A 46 -13.16 -10.12 -12.01
C HIS A 46 -12.72 -8.76 -12.59
N SER A 47 -11.73 -8.72 -13.49
CA SER A 47 -11.20 -7.49 -14.08
C SER A 47 -12.28 -6.61 -14.76
N PRO A 48 -13.22 -7.15 -15.57
CA PRO A 48 -14.25 -6.32 -16.20
C PRO A 48 -15.13 -5.58 -15.19
N VAL A 49 -15.45 -6.25 -14.08
CA VAL A 49 -16.23 -5.65 -12.99
C VAL A 49 -15.44 -4.52 -12.33
N MET A 50 -14.17 -4.75 -12.02
CA MET A 50 -13.33 -3.69 -11.41
C MET A 50 -13.22 -2.48 -12.33
N ARG A 51 -13.02 -2.69 -13.63
CA ARG A 51 -12.97 -1.59 -14.62
C ARG A 51 -14.26 -0.76 -14.65
N ALA A 52 -15.42 -1.40 -14.48
CA ALA A 52 -16.71 -0.70 -14.41
C ALA A 52 -16.84 0.22 -13.19
N TYR A 53 -16.05 0.00 -12.13
CA TYR A 53 -15.95 0.89 -10.99
C TYR A 53 -14.66 1.70 -11.09
N GLY A 54 -14.68 2.86 -11.76
CA GLY A 54 -13.56 3.80 -11.68
C GLY A 54 -12.25 3.33 -12.30
N ASN A 55 -12.34 2.61 -13.42
CA ASN A 55 -11.20 1.97 -14.09
C ASN A 55 -10.35 1.11 -13.13
N GLY A 56 -11.01 0.36 -12.25
CA GLY A 56 -10.35 -0.55 -11.32
C GLY A 56 -9.49 -1.58 -12.04
N GLU A 57 -8.22 -1.69 -11.63
CA GLU A 57 -7.25 -2.60 -12.23
C GLU A 57 -6.59 -3.49 -11.18
N PHE A 58 -6.43 -4.77 -11.52
CA PHE A 58 -5.56 -5.66 -10.75
C PHE A 58 -4.12 -5.44 -11.22
N VAL A 59 -3.32 -4.82 -10.33
CA VAL A 59 -1.94 -4.45 -10.61
C VAL A 59 -1.02 -5.67 -10.52
N GLY A 60 -1.28 -6.52 -9.54
CA GLY A 60 -0.48 -7.72 -9.30
C GLY A 60 -0.44 -8.12 -7.84
N MET A 61 0.48 -9.01 -7.53
CA MET A 61 0.70 -9.55 -6.18
C MET A 61 2.18 -9.66 -5.87
N ALA A 62 2.53 -9.61 -4.60
CA ALA A 62 3.92 -9.67 -4.18
C ALA A 62 4.51 -11.07 -4.40
N LYS A 63 5.64 -11.13 -5.12
CA LYS A 63 6.38 -12.37 -5.42
C LYS A 63 7.51 -12.64 -4.43
N ASP A 64 8.22 -11.59 -4.03
CA ASP A 64 9.37 -11.66 -3.13
C ASP A 64 9.26 -10.51 -2.13
N ILE A 65 8.70 -10.79 -0.94
CA ILE A 65 8.56 -9.81 0.14
C ILE A 65 9.82 -9.83 0.99
N CYS A 66 10.53 -8.71 0.99
CA CYS A 66 11.66 -8.43 1.86
C CYS A 66 11.21 -7.48 2.97
N CYS A 67 11.20 -7.97 4.21
CA CYS A 67 10.94 -7.15 5.40
C CYS A 67 12.27 -6.65 5.96
N VAL A 68 12.46 -5.32 5.99
CA VAL A 68 13.71 -4.68 6.46
C VAL A 68 13.55 -3.99 7.81
N GLU A 69 12.32 -3.73 8.23
CA GLU A 69 11.97 -3.21 9.56
C GLU A 69 10.69 -3.91 10.04
N GLY A 70 10.64 -4.28 11.31
CA GLY A 70 9.50 -4.99 11.90
C GLY A 70 9.42 -6.47 11.54
N VAL A 71 8.20 -7.01 11.54
CA VAL A 71 7.93 -8.43 11.25
C VAL A 71 6.80 -8.54 10.24
N PHE A 72 7.08 -9.26 9.14
CA PHE A 72 6.08 -9.68 8.18
C PHE A 72 5.86 -11.21 8.27
N PRO A 73 4.64 -11.69 8.59
CA PRO A 73 4.38 -13.11 8.72
C PRO A 73 4.64 -13.89 7.41
N LYS A 74 5.35 -15.01 7.50
CA LYS A 74 5.71 -15.84 6.33
C LYS A 74 4.52 -16.40 5.55
N ASN A 75 3.39 -16.61 6.23
CA ASN A 75 2.14 -17.06 5.61
C ASN A 75 1.25 -15.91 5.12
N GLN A 76 1.72 -14.66 5.17
CA GLN A 76 1.01 -13.54 4.57
C GLN A 76 1.55 -13.24 3.18
N ASN A 77 0.69 -12.70 2.34
CA ASN A 77 1.08 -12.07 1.09
C ASN A 77 0.19 -10.84 0.82
N VAL A 78 0.58 -10.02 -0.17
CA VAL A 78 -0.09 -8.75 -0.51
C VAL A 78 -0.52 -8.75 -1.99
N GLY A 79 -1.79 -8.45 -2.24
CA GLY A 79 -2.32 -8.12 -3.57
C GLY A 79 -2.59 -6.63 -3.70
N LEU A 80 -2.46 -6.09 -4.92
CA LEU A 80 -2.68 -4.68 -5.22
C LEU A 80 -3.77 -4.48 -6.28
N LEU A 81 -4.68 -3.55 -6.00
CA LEU A 81 -5.57 -2.94 -7.00
C LEU A 81 -5.31 -1.45 -7.09
N THR A 82 -5.64 -0.85 -8.23
CA THR A 82 -5.71 0.61 -8.40
C THR A 82 -7.09 1.03 -8.88
N PHE A 83 -7.53 2.21 -8.46
CA PHE A 83 -8.79 2.83 -8.89
C PHE A 83 -8.59 4.34 -9.04
N ASP A 84 -9.38 4.98 -9.90
CA ASP A 84 -9.32 6.43 -10.14
C ASP A 84 -9.79 7.25 -8.92
N HIS A 85 -10.67 6.68 -8.08
CA HIS A 85 -11.16 7.33 -6.87
C HIS A 85 -11.41 6.37 -5.69
N PRO A 86 -11.11 6.75 -4.42
CA PRO A 86 -11.40 5.95 -3.23
C PRO A 86 -12.87 5.51 -3.09
N ASP A 87 -13.81 6.36 -3.51
CA ASP A 87 -15.25 6.06 -3.44
C ASP A 87 -15.64 4.93 -4.40
N GLU A 88 -14.98 4.83 -5.54
CA GLU A 88 -15.24 3.78 -6.54
C GLU A 88 -14.62 2.45 -6.08
N ALA A 89 -13.40 2.51 -5.54
CA ALA A 89 -12.79 1.36 -4.87
C ALA A 89 -13.69 0.84 -3.75
N THR A 90 -14.20 1.75 -2.92
CA THR A 90 -15.15 1.46 -1.84
C THR A 90 -16.39 0.74 -2.37
N LYS A 91 -17.06 1.32 -3.37
CA LYS A 91 -18.26 0.71 -3.98
C LYS A 91 -17.98 -0.65 -4.61
N CYS A 92 -16.80 -0.83 -5.21
CA CYS A 92 -16.39 -2.10 -5.81
C CYS A 92 -16.12 -3.19 -4.76
N ILE A 93 -15.42 -2.85 -3.68
CA ILE A 93 -15.15 -3.78 -2.57
C ILE A 93 -16.46 -4.14 -1.90
N GLU A 94 -17.31 -3.14 -1.70
CA GLU A 94 -18.64 -3.33 -1.19
C GLU A 94 -19.46 -4.23 -2.12
N SER A 95 -19.54 -4.03 -3.43
CA SER A 95 -20.41 -4.87 -4.26
C SER A 95 -20.06 -6.37 -4.27
N LYS A 96 -18.91 -6.79 -3.69
CA LYS A 96 -18.44 -8.18 -3.69
C LYS A 96 -18.41 -8.83 -2.29
N PRO A 97 -19.26 -9.83 -2.03
CA PRO A 97 -19.24 -10.60 -0.77
C PRO A 97 -17.87 -11.22 -0.46
N GLU A 98 -17.18 -11.76 -1.46
CA GLU A 98 -15.85 -12.37 -1.30
C GLU A 98 -14.80 -11.39 -0.77
N LEU A 99 -14.90 -10.10 -1.13
CA LEU A 99 -14.01 -9.04 -0.64
C LEU A 99 -14.45 -8.47 0.72
N ARG A 100 -15.71 -8.69 1.12
CA ARG A 100 -16.30 -8.26 2.40
C ARG A 100 -16.16 -9.29 3.50
N GLU A 101 -15.99 -10.57 3.16
CA GLU A 101 -16.01 -11.65 4.13
C GLU A 101 -14.59 -11.99 4.64
N PRO A 102 -14.32 -11.88 5.95
CA PRO A 102 -12.98 -12.09 6.50
C PRO A 102 -12.40 -13.45 6.16
N HIS A 103 -13.24 -14.47 6.03
CA HIS A 103 -12.82 -15.84 5.83
C HIS A 103 -12.33 -16.13 4.40
N HIS A 104 -12.73 -15.33 3.40
CA HIS A 104 -12.41 -15.62 2.00
C HIS A 104 -10.91 -15.52 1.67
N TYR A 105 -10.17 -14.69 2.40
CA TYR A 105 -8.71 -14.51 2.26
C TYR A 105 -7.91 -14.82 3.53
N GLY A 106 -8.54 -15.50 4.49
CA GLY A 106 -7.93 -15.92 5.75
C GLY A 106 -7.74 -14.85 6.81
N GLY A 107 -8.70 -13.94 6.91
CA GLY A 107 -8.95 -13.09 8.07
C GLY A 107 -8.09 -11.84 8.13
N LYS A 108 -7.74 -11.25 6.97
CA LYS A 108 -6.67 -10.26 6.86
C LYS A 108 -7.19 -8.90 6.36
N ASP A 109 -6.36 -7.89 6.59
CA ASP A 109 -6.69 -6.47 6.42
C ASP A 109 -6.76 -6.05 4.95
N LEU A 110 -7.78 -5.25 4.59
CA LEU A 110 -7.86 -4.52 3.33
C LEU A 110 -7.79 -3.02 3.61
N PHE A 111 -6.94 -2.32 2.85
CA PHE A 111 -6.77 -0.87 2.98
C PHE A 111 -6.97 -0.18 1.64
N ILE A 112 -7.82 0.84 1.60
CA ILE A 112 -7.91 1.79 0.48
C ILE A 112 -7.05 3.00 0.85
N ILE A 113 -5.97 3.21 0.11
CA ILE A 113 -4.97 4.25 0.37
C ILE A 113 -5.03 5.29 -0.76
N PRO A 114 -5.52 6.50 -0.50
CA PRO A 114 -5.46 7.61 -1.45
C PRO A 114 -4.02 7.98 -1.76
N LEU A 115 -3.73 8.19 -3.04
CA LEU A 115 -2.39 8.53 -3.51
C LEU A 115 -2.15 10.04 -3.45
N CYS A 116 -0.90 10.43 -3.19
CA CYS A 116 -0.42 11.80 -3.34
C CYS A 116 0.10 12.08 -4.76
N SER A 117 0.53 11.07 -5.48
CA SER A 117 0.95 11.16 -6.88
C SER A 117 0.50 9.93 -7.66
N PRO A 118 0.19 10.04 -8.96
CA PRO A 118 -0.26 8.89 -9.75
C PRO A 118 0.75 7.74 -9.69
N ALA A 119 0.25 6.52 -9.53
CA ALA A 119 1.07 5.33 -9.64
C ALA A 119 1.58 5.20 -11.09
N GLN A 120 2.88 4.95 -11.23
CA GLN A 120 3.53 4.69 -12.51
C GLN A 120 3.33 3.23 -12.88
N SER A 121 3.10 2.99 -14.17
CA SER A 121 2.83 1.67 -14.72
C SER A 121 4.10 0.80 -14.84
N TRP A 122 3.87 -0.51 -14.91
CA TRP A 122 4.86 -1.51 -15.27
C TRP A 122 5.29 -1.33 -16.75
N PRO A 123 6.52 -1.71 -17.19
CA PRO A 123 7.62 -2.34 -16.46
C PRO A 123 8.58 -1.41 -15.73
N GLY A 124 8.35 -0.09 -15.79
CA GLY A 124 9.28 0.90 -15.23
C GLY A 124 9.43 0.79 -13.72
N TYR A 125 8.33 0.57 -12.99
CA TYR A 125 8.29 0.58 -11.53
C TYR A 125 7.72 -0.74 -10.99
N ARG A 126 8.60 -1.75 -10.83
CA ARG A 126 8.20 -3.13 -10.48
C ARG A 126 8.25 -3.44 -8.98
N PHE A 127 8.92 -2.61 -8.19
CA PHE A 127 9.04 -2.81 -6.75
C PHE A 127 8.18 -1.80 -6.00
N ILE A 128 7.51 -2.26 -4.95
CA ILE A 128 6.71 -1.43 -4.07
C ILE A 128 7.29 -1.52 -2.67
N GLN A 129 7.61 -0.36 -2.11
CA GLN A 129 7.87 -0.20 -0.69
C GLN A 129 6.57 0.19 0.00
N LEU A 130 6.29 -0.49 1.10
CA LEU A 130 5.22 -0.17 2.03
C LEU A 130 5.81 0.01 3.43
N ASP A 131 5.71 1.24 3.93
CA ASP A 131 6.01 1.58 5.31
C ASP A 131 4.71 1.86 6.06
N ILE A 132 4.63 1.32 7.27
CA ILE A 132 3.61 1.67 8.25
C ILE A 132 4.31 2.38 9.41
N TYR A 133 3.81 3.56 9.77
CA TYR A 133 4.29 4.31 10.92
C TYR A 133 3.21 4.46 11.99
N GLU A 134 3.65 4.45 13.24
CA GLU A 134 2.84 4.78 14.42
C GLU A 134 3.47 5.99 15.15
N PRO A 135 3.37 7.19 14.55
CA PRO A 135 4.03 8.35 15.08
C PRO A 135 3.40 8.83 16.40
N LYS A 136 4.26 9.03 17.41
CA LYS A 136 3.83 9.55 18.72
C LYS A 136 3.69 11.07 18.71
N ASN A 137 4.56 11.77 17.98
CA ASN A 137 4.62 13.24 17.89
C ASN A 137 4.50 13.68 16.42
N SER A 138 3.43 14.42 16.08
CA SER A 138 3.16 14.83 14.70
C SER A 138 4.13 15.87 14.16
N THR A 139 4.60 16.80 14.98
CA THR A 139 5.57 17.81 14.56
C THR A 139 6.91 17.19 14.19
N VAL A 140 7.43 16.28 15.02
CA VAL A 140 8.69 15.59 14.75
C VAL A 140 8.56 14.69 13.53
N PHE A 141 7.45 13.93 13.45
CA PHE A 141 7.20 13.07 12.30
C PHE A 141 7.05 13.85 10.99
N THR A 142 6.38 15.01 11.01
CA THR A 142 6.26 15.88 9.82
C THR A 142 7.64 16.39 9.37
N LYS A 143 8.52 16.78 10.30
CA LYS A 143 9.90 17.15 9.96
C LYS A 143 10.66 15.98 9.33
N TYR A 144 10.52 14.78 9.88
CA TYR A 144 11.11 13.57 9.31
C TYR A 144 10.59 13.31 7.89
N MET A 145 9.27 13.38 7.65
CA MET A 145 8.69 13.20 6.32
C MET A 145 9.21 14.22 5.30
N ASN A 146 9.37 15.48 5.71
CA ASN A 146 9.93 16.53 4.86
C ASN A 146 11.40 16.29 4.47
N ILE A 147 12.13 15.50 5.25
CA ILE A 147 13.51 15.07 4.96
C ILE A 147 13.49 13.78 4.12
N LEU A 148 12.63 12.82 4.47
CA LEU A 148 12.51 11.51 3.82
C LEU A 148 12.14 11.64 2.35
N VAL A 149 11.13 12.45 2.01
CA VAL A 149 10.61 12.55 0.63
C VAL A 149 11.69 13.00 -0.37
N PRO A 150 12.49 14.07 -0.10
CA PRO A 150 13.62 14.42 -0.93
C PRO A 150 14.68 13.33 -1.08
N ILE A 151 15.02 12.62 0.00
CA ILE A 151 16.00 11.52 -0.02
C ILE A 151 15.52 10.39 -0.93
N VAL A 152 14.28 9.94 -0.73
CA VAL A 152 13.66 8.90 -1.55
C VAL A 152 13.65 9.29 -3.03
N THR A 153 13.22 10.52 -3.33
CA THR A 153 13.19 11.05 -4.70
C THR A 153 14.58 11.08 -5.33
N ARG A 154 15.60 11.52 -4.57
CA ARG A 154 16.99 11.58 -5.03
C ARG A 154 17.56 10.21 -5.39
N HIS A 155 17.16 9.16 -4.67
CA HIS A 155 17.52 7.76 -4.97
C HIS A 155 16.63 7.13 -6.06
N GLY A 156 15.75 7.90 -6.71
CA GLY A 156 14.91 7.44 -7.81
C GLY A 156 13.62 6.74 -7.38
N GLY A 157 13.27 6.81 -6.09
CA GLY A 157 11.97 6.36 -5.58
C GLY A 157 10.86 7.33 -5.96
N HIS A 158 9.74 6.80 -6.45
CA HIS A 158 8.55 7.58 -6.77
C HIS A 158 7.54 7.48 -5.62
N VAL A 159 7.43 8.54 -4.82
CA VAL A 159 6.51 8.58 -3.68
C VAL A 159 5.07 8.68 -4.20
N ILE A 160 4.26 7.66 -3.91
CA ILE A 160 2.87 7.60 -4.37
C ILE A 160 1.86 7.79 -3.25
N ALA A 161 2.24 7.54 -1.99
CA ALA A 161 1.38 7.88 -0.86
C ALA A 161 2.19 8.28 0.38
N GLY A 162 1.61 9.18 1.17
CA GLY A 162 2.05 9.56 2.51
C GLY A 162 0.85 10.13 3.24
N THR A 163 0.08 9.27 3.91
CA THR A 163 -1.27 9.61 4.35
C THR A 163 -1.69 8.91 5.64
N THR A 164 -2.44 9.61 6.49
CA THR A 164 -3.25 9.05 7.57
C THR A 164 -4.65 8.64 7.11
N GLN A 165 -5.10 9.14 5.96
CA GLN A 165 -6.38 8.80 5.38
C GLN A 165 -6.27 7.43 4.72
N SER A 166 -6.94 6.43 5.29
CA SER A 166 -7.13 5.14 4.65
C SER A 166 -8.53 4.62 4.96
N GLY A 167 -9.22 4.12 3.94
CA GLY A 167 -10.40 3.28 4.16
C GLY A 167 -9.93 1.92 4.67
N HIS A 168 -10.45 1.46 5.81
CA HIS A 168 -10.10 0.16 6.37
C HIS A 168 -11.31 -0.77 6.26
N PHE A 169 -11.12 -1.88 5.57
CA PHE A 169 -12.10 -2.94 5.49
C PHE A 169 -11.47 -4.16 6.13
N MET A 170 -12.01 -4.52 7.30
CA MET A 170 -11.74 -5.78 8.01
C MET A 170 -10.32 -5.90 8.58
N GLY A 171 -10.18 -6.74 9.61
CA GLY A 171 -8.93 -6.98 10.31
C GLY A 171 -8.72 -6.10 11.55
N ALA A 172 -7.63 -6.35 12.29
CA ALA A 172 -7.37 -5.71 13.58
C ALA A 172 -6.34 -4.57 13.49
N ARG A 173 -5.60 -4.47 12.39
CA ARG A 173 -4.56 -3.45 12.25
C ARG A 173 -5.20 -2.09 12.03
N ARG A 174 -4.78 -1.09 12.81
CA ARG A 174 -5.12 0.31 12.62
C ARG A 174 -3.85 1.15 12.40
N PRO A 175 -3.23 1.05 11.22
CA PRO A 175 -2.06 1.85 10.87
C PRO A 175 -2.36 3.34 11.06
N SER A 176 -1.45 4.08 11.69
CA SER A 176 -1.63 5.52 11.88
C SER A 176 -1.21 6.32 10.65
N PHE A 177 -0.23 5.83 9.87
CA PHE A 177 0.23 6.49 8.66
C PHE A 177 0.83 5.47 7.68
N PHE A 178 0.40 5.56 6.41
CA PHE A 178 0.95 4.80 5.30
C PHE A 178 1.91 5.66 4.48
N PHE A 179 3.07 5.10 4.15
CA PHE A 179 3.98 5.67 3.17
C PHE A 179 4.30 4.62 2.10
N LEU A 180 3.99 4.96 0.85
CA LEU A 180 4.14 4.07 -0.30
C LEU A 180 5.09 4.71 -1.31
N VAL A 181 6.05 3.91 -1.79
CA VAL A 181 7.02 4.32 -2.80
C VAL A 181 7.15 3.24 -3.85
N GLN A 182 7.16 3.63 -5.12
CA GLN A 182 7.52 2.72 -6.19
C GLN A 182 9.00 2.87 -6.55
N TRP A 183 9.64 1.73 -6.79
CA TRP A 183 11.05 1.67 -7.17
C TRP A 183 11.22 0.93 -8.50
N ARG A 184 12.15 1.42 -9.31
CA ARG A 184 12.54 0.75 -10.56
C ARG A 184 13.50 -0.41 -10.30
N ILE A 185 14.42 -0.20 -9.35
CA ILE A 185 15.55 -1.07 -9.05
C ILE A 185 15.56 -1.35 -7.55
N ARG A 186 15.72 -2.62 -7.18
CA ARG A 186 15.77 -3.07 -5.78
C ARG A 186 16.95 -2.48 -5.01
N ASP A 187 18.13 -2.41 -5.62
CA ASP A 187 19.33 -1.91 -4.95
C ASP A 187 19.23 -0.42 -4.58
N ALA A 188 18.55 0.39 -5.41
CA ALA A 188 18.31 1.80 -5.12
C ALA A 188 17.52 1.98 -3.81
N PHE A 189 16.54 1.10 -3.56
CA PHE A 189 15.84 1.07 -2.28
C PHE A 189 16.80 0.76 -1.12
N PHE A 190 17.68 -0.23 -1.23
CA PHE A 190 18.57 -0.60 -0.13
C PHE A 190 19.61 0.49 0.17
N VAL A 191 20.15 1.15 -0.87
CA VAL A 191 21.03 2.30 -0.70
C VAL A 191 20.29 3.45 0.00
N CYS A 192 19.06 3.75 -0.43
CA CYS A 192 18.22 4.74 0.24
C CYS A 192 17.92 4.35 1.69
N ASN A 193 17.59 3.07 1.94
CA ASN A 193 17.23 2.59 3.27
C ASN A 193 18.41 2.70 4.25
N ALA A 194 19.63 2.42 3.79
CA ALA A 194 20.84 2.60 4.60
C ALA A 194 21.04 4.05 5.05
N GLU A 195 20.68 5.02 4.20
CA GLU A 195 20.72 6.45 4.55
C GLU A 195 19.57 6.86 5.48
N VAL A 196 18.37 6.29 5.29
CA VAL A 196 17.17 6.65 6.05
C VAL A 196 17.15 6.04 7.45
N THR A 197 17.72 4.84 7.65
CA THR A 197 17.66 4.14 8.95
C THR A 197 18.19 4.97 10.14
N PRO A 198 19.36 5.64 10.06
CA PRO A 198 19.82 6.53 11.13
C PRO A 198 18.85 7.69 11.40
N LEU A 199 18.36 8.35 10.36
CA LEU A 199 17.44 9.50 10.46
C LEU A 199 16.09 9.10 11.09
N GLN A 200 15.59 7.92 10.75
CA GLN A 200 14.38 7.36 11.36
C GLN A 200 14.57 7.15 12.87
N ARG A 201 15.72 6.62 13.29
CA ARG A 201 16.04 6.40 14.71
C ARG A 201 16.19 7.73 15.46
N GLU A 202 16.93 8.68 14.91
CA GLU A 202 17.16 10.00 15.51
C GLU A 202 15.88 10.82 15.65
N SER A 203 14.98 10.73 14.66
CA SER A 203 13.69 11.42 14.71
C SER A 203 12.66 10.73 15.62
N GLY A 204 12.93 9.52 16.13
CA GLY A 204 11.96 8.73 16.88
C GLY A 204 10.72 8.37 16.03
N ALA A 205 10.85 8.36 14.70
CA ALA A 205 9.79 7.94 13.79
C ALA A 205 9.61 6.43 13.89
N SER A 206 8.63 6.00 14.69
CA SER A 206 8.32 4.59 14.93
C SER A 206 7.73 3.96 13.67
N CYS A 207 8.57 3.38 12.82
CA CYS A 207 8.16 2.51 11.72
C CYS A 207 7.89 1.12 12.29
N THR A 208 6.65 0.64 12.18
CA THR A 208 6.26 -0.69 12.69
C THR A 208 6.55 -1.79 11.68
N SER A 209 6.52 -1.45 10.39
CA SER A 209 6.83 -2.37 9.32
C SER A 209 7.34 -1.58 8.12
N ARG A 210 8.47 -2.00 7.57
CA ARG A 210 8.94 -1.60 6.24
C ARG A 210 9.17 -2.86 5.43
N ILE A 211 8.38 -3.00 4.37
CA ILE A 211 8.53 -4.09 3.42
C ILE A 211 8.80 -3.53 2.02
N LEU A 212 9.63 -4.24 1.26
CA LEU A 212 9.82 -4.07 -0.17
C LEU A 212 9.37 -5.35 -0.85
N PHE A 213 8.59 -5.26 -1.91
CA PHE A 213 8.23 -6.42 -2.70
C PHE A 213 8.22 -6.15 -4.20
N GLU A 214 8.58 -7.17 -4.98
CA GLU A 214 8.39 -7.18 -6.43
C GLU A 214 6.96 -7.58 -6.77
N LEU A 215 6.34 -6.82 -7.69
CA LEU A 215 5.04 -7.16 -8.24
C LEU A 215 5.18 -8.24 -9.32
N ASP A 216 4.50 -9.37 -9.10
CA ASP A 216 4.19 -10.30 -10.16
C ASP A 216 3.01 -9.78 -10.98
N THR A 217 3.33 -9.32 -12.18
CA THR A 217 2.37 -8.74 -13.12
C THR A 217 2.17 -9.62 -14.36
N GLN A 218 2.44 -10.94 -14.27
CA GLN A 218 2.35 -11.96 -15.34
C GLN A 218 1.07 -11.96 -16.22
N HIS A 219 0.12 -11.05 -15.98
CA HIS A 219 -0.99 -10.72 -16.87
C HIS A 219 -0.61 -9.83 -18.07
N PHE A 220 0.47 -9.04 -18.02
CA PHE A 220 0.86 -8.17 -19.16
C PHE A 220 1.64 -8.88 -20.27
N ALA A 221 1.92 -10.18 -20.15
CA ALA A 221 2.63 -10.95 -21.17
C ALA A 221 1.71 -11.56 -22.25
N TRP A 222 0.39 -11.30 -22.20
CA TRP A 222 -0.62 -11.89 -23.09
C TRP A 222 -1.49 -10.83 -23.81
N CYS A 223 -0.96 -9.62 -24.00
CA CYS A 223 -1.54 -8.62 -24.90
C CYS A 223 -0.67 -8.52 -26.16
#